data_AF-A0A7S4DFL1-F1
#
_entry.id   AF-A0A7S4DFL1-F1
#
_cell.length_a   1.000
_cell.length_b   1.000
_cell.length_c   1.000
_cell.angle_alpha   90.00
_cell.angle_beta   90.00
_cell.angle_gamma   90.00
#
_symmetry.space_group_name_H-M   'P 1'
#
loop_
_entity.id
_entity.type
_entity.pdbx_description
1 polymer ?
#
loop_
_entity_poly.entity_id
_entity_poly.type
_entity_poly.pdbx_seq_one_letter_code
_entity_poly.pdbx_strand_id
1 'polypeptide(L)'
;GGGGEDSPLAAAVWAAARARLPELMVDPFGNYLFQKLLDAAPAGGARCGEVLAAVQGHLARAAADLHGTRSAQKLLERCTAPDQVAILRARLAPHVVELCLDANGNHVVQAAARRLGAGPADRRFVFEALAAAAPRVARHRHGCC
;
A
#
# COMPACT_ATOMS: atom_id res chain seq x y z
N GLY A 1 -14.53 21.93 3.18
CA GLY A 1 -14.87 21.57 4.56
C GLY A 1 -13.65 20.94 5.21
N GLY A 2 -12.88 21.72 5.95
CA GLY A 2 -11.61 21.31 6.55
C GLY A 2 -11.73 21.12 8.06
N GLY A 3 -12.42 20.06 8.50
CA GLY A 3 -12.73 19.86 9.92
C GLY A 3 -12.24 18.54 10.54
N GLY A 4 -11.62 17.64 9.77
CA GLY A 4 -11.26 16.31 10.27
C GLY A 4 -9.87 16.22 10.89
N GLU A 5 -8.92 16.99 10.35
CA GLU A 5 -7.50 16.74 10.55
C GLU A 5 -6.89 17.54 11.71
N ASP A 6 -7.49 18.69 12.02
CA ASP A 6 -7.03 19.65 13.04
C ASP A 6 -7.77 19.52 14.38
N SER A 7 -8.63 18.51 14.54
CA SER A 7 -9.29 18.25 15.82
C SER A 7 -8.27 17.76 16.86
N PRO A 8 -8.31 18.28 18.11
CA PRO A 8 -7.46 17.79 19.21
C PRO A 8 -7.54 16.27 19.41
N LEU A 9 -8.72 15.68 19.15
CA LEU A 9 -8.91 14.24 19.22
C LEU A 9 -8.14 13.50 18.12
N ALA A 10 -8.17 13.99 16.88
CA ALA A 10 -7.44 13.40 15.77
C ALA A 10 -5.92 13.46 16.00
N ALA A 11 -5.43 14.59 16.54
CA ALA A 11 -4.04 14.75 16.92
C ALA A 11 -3.62 13.78 18.04
N ALA A 12 -4.46 13.59 19.06
CA ALA A 12 -4.19 12.64 20.15
C ALA A 12 -4.15 11.18 19.65
N VAL A 13 -5.11 10.80 18.79
CA VAL A 13 -5.15 9.46 18.17
C VAL A 13 -3.90 9.22 17.32
N TRP A 14 -3.50 10.20 16.50
CA TRP A 14 -2.27 10.13 15.72
C TRP A 14 -1.03 9.95 16.60
N ALA A 15 -0.89 10.77 17.65
CA ALA A 15 0.26 10.71 18.56
C ALA A 15 0.38 9.34 19.25
N ALA A 16 -0.75 8.74 19.65
CA ALA A 16 -0.78 7.42 20.26
C ALA A 16 -0.50 6.28 19.26
N ALA A 17 -0.91 6.43 18.00
CA ALA A 17 -0.79 5.37 17.00
C ALA A 17 0.54 5.36 16.22
N ARG A 18 1.16 6.53 15.99
CA ARG A 18 2.28 6.69 15.03
C ARG A 18 3.47 5.76 15.30
N ALA A 19 3.77 5.45 16.56
CA ALA A 19 4.89 4.59 16.94
C ALA A 19 4.63 3.09 16.64
N ARG A 20 3.37 2.71 16.40
CA ARG A 20 2.92 1.33 16.24
C ARG A 20 2.37 1.04 14.85
N LEU A 21 2.59 1.93 13.89
CA LEU A 21 2.05 1.80 12.53
C LEU A 21 2.38 0.45 11.86
N PRO A 22 3.60 -0.13 11.99
CA PRO A 22 3.88 -1.47 11.44
C PRO A 22 3.03 -2.58 12.05
N GLU A 23 2.79 -2.54 13.37
CA GLU A 23 1.94 -3.51 14.07
C GLU A 23 0.48 -3.35 13.65
N LEU A 24 -0.01 -2.11 13.65
CA LEU A 24 -1.38 -1.79 13.27
C LEU A 24 -1.70 -2.22 11.84
N MET A 25 -0.73 -2.11 10.92
CA MET A 25 -0.93 -2.41 9.51
C MET A 25 -1.45 -3.84 9.26
N VAL A 26 -1.04 -4.80 10.08
CA VAL A 26 -1.33 -6.25 9.91
C VAL A 26 -2.23 -6.81 11.02
N ASP A 27 -2.57 -6.01 12.02
CA ASP A 27 -3.45 -6.45 13.10
C ASP A 27 -4.91 -6.63 12.61
N PRO A 28 -5.63 -7.68 13.05
CA PRO A 28 -7.03 -7.94 12.65
C PRO A 28 -7.99 -6.77 12.84
N PHE A 29 -7.75 -5.90 13.84
CA PHE A 29 -8.56 -4.72 14.12
C PHE A 29 -7.78 -3.41 13.89
N GLY A 30 -6.48 -3.39 14.19
CA GLY A 30 -5.60 -2.24 14.00
C GLY A 30 -5.49 -1.79 12.56
N ASN A 31 -5.67 -2.70 11.59
CA ASN A 31 -5.62 -2.34 10.16
C ASN A 31 -6.71 -1.32 9.79
N TYR A 32 -7.85 -1.32 10.47
CA TYR A 32 -8.91 -0.34 10.25
C TYR A 32 -8.49 1.03 10.77
N LEU A 33 -7.87 1.11 11.95
CA LEU A 33 -7.33 2.36 12.48
C LEU A 33 -6.23 2.89 11.55
N PHE A 34 -5.31 2.03 11.11
CA PHE A 34 -4.26 2.38 10.15
C PHE A 34 -4.85 3.03 8.87
N GLN A 35 -5.89 2.42 8.30
CA GLN A 35 -6.57 2.96 7.12
C GLN A 35 -7.25 4.30 7.41
N LYS A 36 -7.89 4.46 8.58
CA LYS A 36 -8.52 5.73 8.98
C LYS A 36 -7.53 6.86 9.17
N LEU A 37 -6.33 6.58 9.68
CA LEU A 37 -5.26 7.57 9.78
C LEU A 37 -4.83 8.09 8.40
N LEU A 38 -4.80 7.22 7.38
CA LEU A 38 -4.52 7.60 6.00
C LEU A 38 -5.69 8.32 5.31
N ASP A 39 -6.94 7.94 5.61
CA ASP A 39 -8.14 8.61 5.09
C ASP A 39 -8.29 10.03 5.65
N ALA A 40 -7.87 10.25 6.91
CA ALA A 40 -7.92 11.55 7.57
C ALA A 40 -6.91 12.57 7.01
N ALA A 41 -5.87 12.10 6.32
CA ALA A 41 -4.84 12.94 5.71
C ALA A 41 -5.18 13.28 4.25
N PRO A 42 -4.71 14.42 3.70
CA PRO A 42 -4.83 14.71 2.28
C PRO A 42 -3.99 13.71 1.51
N ALA A 43 -4.52 13.19 0.40
CA ALA A 43 -3.78 12.27 -0.46
C ALA A 43 -2.50 12.94 -0.96
N GLY A 44 -1.37 12.25 -0.84
CA GLY A 44 -0.05 12.79 -1.17
C GLY A 44 0.54 13.74 -0.12
N GLY A 45 -0.21 14.07 0.95
CA GLY A 45 0.23 15.00 1.99
C GLY A 45 1.34 14.45 2.89
N ALA A 46 1.87 15.32 3.76
CA ALA A 46 2.98 15.00 4.66
C ALA A 46 2.69 13.79 5.56
N ARG A 47 1.47 13.68 6.11
CA ARG A 47 1.08 12.56 6.97
C ARG A 47 1.05 11.21 6.23
N CYS A 48 0.67 11.19 4.95
CA CYS A 48 0.82 9.98 4.13
C CYS A 48 2.30 9.59 3.98
N GLY A 49 3.18 10.59 3.77
CA GLY A 49 4.63 10.40 3.74
C GLY A 49 5.20 9.84 5.04
N GLU A 50 4.77 10.37 6.20
CA GLU A 50 5.17 9.87 7.53
C GLU A 50 4.74 8.41 7.74
N VAL A 51 3.49 8.07 7.42
CA VAL A 51 3.00 6.69 7.51
C VAL A 51 3.82 5.77 6.61
N LEU A 52 4.00 6.15 5.34
CA LEU A 52 4.77 5.37 4.38
C LEU A 52 6.21 5.18 4.84
N ALA A 53 6.85 6.22 5.36
CA ALA A 53 8.21 6.15 5.88
C ALA A 53 8.34 5.12 7.01
N ALA A 54 7.36 5.05 7.91
CA ALA A 54 7.34 4.11 9.02
C ALA A 54 7.14 2.65 8.58
N VAL A 55 6.39 2.40 7.50
CA VAL A 55 5.97 1.04 7.11
C VAL A 55 6.56 0.50 5.82
N GLN A 56 7.28 1.32 5.03
CA GLN A 56 7.77 0.92 3.70
C GLN A 56 8.62 -0.38 3.71
N GLY A 57 9.35 -0.66 4.78
CA GLY A 57 10.13 -1.90 4.94
C GLY A 57 9.28 -3.16 5.15
N HIS A 58 8.01 -3.00 5.53
CA HIS A 58 7.07 -4.08 5.81
C HIS A 58 6.07 -4.30 4.67
N LEU A 59 6.11 -3.47 3.60
CA LEU A 59 5.05 -3.39 2.60
C LEU A 59 4.79 -4.72 1.88
N ALA A 60 5.84 -5.42 1.42
CA ALA A 60 5.68 -6.69 0.71
C ALA A 60 5.07 -7.77 1.62
N ARG A 61 5.56 -7.89 2.87
CA ARG A 61 5.01 -8.83 3.85
C ARG A 61 3.57 -8.50 4.20
N ALA A 62 3.24 -7.22 4.40
CA ALA A 62 1.88 -6.79 4.66
C ALA A 62 0.96 -7.05 3.47
N ALA A 63 1.45 -6.91 2.22
CA ALA A 63 0.66 -7.20 1.02
C ALA A 63 0.20 -8.67 0.96
N ALA A 64 1.03 -9.61 1.41
CA ALA A 64 0.70 -11.03 1.50
C ALA A 64 -0.09 -11.43 2.76
N ASP A 65 -0.28 -10.51 3.70
CA ASP A 65 -1.02 -10.74 4.94
C ASP A 65 -2.54 -10.57 4.75
N LEU A 66 -3.33 -11.40 5.45
CA LEU A 66 -4.79 -11.41 5.39
C LEU A 66 -5.42 -10.05 5.72
N HIS A 67 -4.86 -9.32 6.67
CA HIS A 67 -5.32 -8.00 7.09
C HIS A 67 -4.49 -6.89 6.44
N GLY A 68 -3.17 -7.10 6.38
CA GLY A 68 -2.21 -6.18 5.79
C GLY A 68 -2.48 -5.81 4.34
N THR A 69 -3.09 -6.70 3.54
CA THR A 69 -3.41 -6.43 2.13
C THR A 69 -4.32 -5.21 1.97
N ARG A 70 -5.22 -4.95 2.94
CA ARG A 70 -6.09 -3.76 2.93
C ARG A 70 -5.31 -2.49 3.22
N SER A 71 -4.42 -2.53 4.22
CA SER A 71 -3.54 -1.42 4.54
C SER A 71 -2.57 -1.09 3.40
N ALA A 72 -2.02 -2.10 2.74
CA ALA A 72 -1.14 -1.93 1.58
C ALA A 72 -1.88 -1.29 0.39
N GLN A 73 -3.10 -1.76 0.08
CA GLN A 73 -3.95 -1.13 -0.94
C GLN A 73 -4.27 0.33 -0.59
N LYS A 74 -4.54 0.63 0.69
CA LYS A 74 -4.80 1.99 1.15
C LYS A 74 -3.57 2.90 1.02
N LEU A 75 -2.36 2.39 1.27
CA LEU A 75 -1.14 3.15 0.99
C LEU A 75 -1.03 3.51 -0.50
N LEU A 76 -1.26 2.56 -1.41
CA LEU A 76 -1.24 2.82 -2.86
C LEU A 76 -2.28 3.86 -3.29
N GLU A 77 -3.43 3.90 -2.62
CA GLU A 77 -4.49 4.87 -2.88
C GLU A 77 -4.14 6.27 -2.38
N ARG A 78 -3.55 6.38 -1.18
CA ARG A 78 -3.39 7.67 -0.48
C ARG A 78 -2.02 8.30 -0.67
N CYS A 79 -0.98 7.51 -0.94
CA CYS A 79 0.38 8.01 -1.13
C CYS A 79 0.63 8.33 -2.62
N THR A 80 0.15 9.50 -3.04
CA THR A 80 0.11 9.89 -4.47
C THR A 80 1.19 10.88 -4.88
N ALA A 81 1.97 11.42 -3.93
CA ALA A 81 3.07 12.32 -4.27
C ALA A 81 4.21 11.57 -5.01
N PRO A 82 4.94 12.21 -5.93
CA PRO A 82 5.92 11.53 -6.78
C PRO A 82 7.00 10.74 -6.01
N ASP A 83 7.51 11.30 -4.91
CA ASP A 83 8.47 10.67 -4.01
C ASP A 83 7.88 9.45 -3.30
N GLN A 84 6.64 9.55 -2.83
CA GLN A 84 5.92 8.45 -2.20
C GLN A 84 5.64 7.30 -3.18
N VAL A 85 5.24 7.63 -4.41
CA VAL A 85 5.03 6.67 -5.50
C VAL A 85 6.34 5.96 -5.84
N ALA A 86 7.45 6.70 -5.88
CA ALA A 86 8.77 6.11 -6.12
C ALA A 86 9.14 5.10 -5.01
N ILE A 87 8.87 5.41 -3.75
CA ILE A 87 9.07 4.49 -2.62
C ILE A 87 8.19 3.24 -2.78
N LEU A 88 6.89 3.40 -3.02
CA LEU A 88 5.96 2.29 -3.21
C LEU A 88 6.41 1.35 -4.34
N ARG A 89 6.81 1.93 -5.48
CA ARG A 89 7.38 1.16 -6.61
C ARG A 89 8.64 0.42 -6.20
N ALA A 90 9.59 1.09 -5.55
CA ALA A 90 10.85 0.48 -5.14
C ALA A 90 10.63 -0.71 -4.17
N ARG A 91 9.62 -0.63 -3.32
CA ARG A 91 9.29 -1.69 -2.35
C ARG A 91 8.48 -2.84 -2.94
N LEU A 92 7.67 -2.60 -3.98
CA LEU A 92 6.86 -3.64 -4.60
C LEU A 92 7.54 -4.34 -5.79
N ALA A 93 8.36 -3.64 -6.56
CA ALA A 93 8.94 -4.16 -7.79
C ALA A 93 9.66 -5.51 -7.65
N PRO A 94 10.47 -5.76 -6.59
CA PRO A 94 11.13 -7.05 -6.40
C PRO A 94 10.17 -8.22 -6.15
N HIS A 95 8.94 -7.94 -5.69
CA HIS A 95 8.00 -8.92 -5.18
C HIS A 95 6.76 -9.11 -6.08
N VAL A 96 6.67 -8.43 -7.22
CA VAL A 96 5.45 -8.46 -8.07
C VAL A 96 5.02 -9.88 -8.42
N VAL A 97 5.94 -10.73 -8.85
CA VAL A 97 5.62 -12.10 -9.26
C VAL A 97 5.19 -12.94 -8.06
N GLU A 98 5.91 -12.85 -6.94
CA GLU A 98 5.56 -13.57 -5.70
C GLU A 98 4.17 -13.16 -5.21
N LEU A 99 3.92 -11.86 -5.09
CA LEU A 99 2.65 -11.31 -4.63
C LEU A 99 1.50 -11.63 -5.59
N CYS A 100 1.75 -11.67 -6.91
CA CYS A 100 0.74 -12.04 -7.90
C CYS A 100 0.24 -13.49 -7.70
N LEU A 101 1.12 -14.38 -7.23
CA LEU A 101 0.76 -15.79 -6.97
C LEU A 101 0.17 -15.98 -5.56
N ASP A 102 0.36 -15.02 -4.66
CA ASP A 102 -0.18 -15.07 -3.31
C ASP A 102 -1.70 -14.81 -3.26
N ALA A 103 -2.40 -15.42 -2.30
CA ALA A 103 -3.85 -15.31 -2.16
C ALA A 103 -4.32 -13.92 -1.71
N ASN A 104 -3.49 -13.16 -1.00
CA ASN A 104 -3.77 -11.79 -0.54
C ASN A 104 -3.02 -10.76 -1.38
N GLY A 105 -1.77 -11.06 -1.76
CA GLY A 105 -0.86 -10.19 -2.49
C GLY A 105 -1.36 -9.83 -3.88
N ASN A 106 -2.12 -10.71 -4.54
CA ASN A 106 -2.63 -10.46 -5.89
C ASN A 106 -3.53 -9.20 -5.91
N HIS A 107 -4.24 -8.92 -4.82
CA HIS A 107 -5.06 -7.71 -4.69
C HIS A 107 -4.21 -6.44 -4.70
N VAL A 108 -3.03 -6.47 -4.07
CA VAL A 108 -2.09 -5.35 -4.05
C VAL A 108 -1.46 -5.15 -5.43
N VAL A 109 -1.07 -6.24 -6.11
CA VAL A 109 -0.54 -6.18 -7.48
C VAL A 109 -1.57 -5.58 -8.45
N GLN A 110 -2.82 -6.05 -8.40
CA GLN A 110 -3.89 -5.49 -9.23
C GLN A 110 -4.21 -4.03 -8.87
N ALA A 111 -4.10 -3.64 -7.59
CA ALA A 111 -4.28 -2.26 -7.17
C ALA A 111 -3.15 -1.37 -7.72
N ALA A 112 -1.91 -1.83 -7.65
CA ALA A 112 -0.76 -1.12 -8.21
C ALA A 112 -0.90 -0.96 -9.72
N ALA A 113 -1.27 -2.03 -10.44
CA ALA A 113 -1.47 -2.01 -11.90
C ALA A 113 -2.58 -1.05 -12.37
N ARG A 114 -3.58 -0.79 -11.51
CA ARG A 114 -4.74 0.07 -11.84
C ARG A 114 -4.60 1.52 -11.38
N ARG A 115 -3.98 1.74 -10.21
CA ARG A 115 -4.13 3.01 -9.48
C ARG A 115 -2.83 3.67 -9.02
N LEU A 116 -1.70 2.97 -9.05
CA LEU A 116 -0.45 3.56 -8.56
C LEU A 116 0.03 4.69 -9.48
N GLY A 117 0.40 5.81 -8.85
CA GLY A 117 0.95 6.98 -9.51
C GLY A 117 -0.04 7.71 -10.42
N ALA A 118 0.45 8.77 -11.05
CA ALA A 118 -0.38 9.64 -11.90
C ALA A 118 -0.56 9.05 -13.31
N GLY A 119 0.37 8.21 -13.77
CA GLY A 119 0.38 7.74 -15.16
C GLY A 119 0.90 6.33 -15.37
N PRO A 120 0.77 5.79 -16.60
CA PRO A 120 1.19 4.42 -16.92
C PRO A 120 2.67 4.13 -16.66
N ALA A 121 3.53 5.16 -16.71
CA ALA A 121 4.95 5.02 -16.41
C ALA A 121 5.20 4.51 -14.98
N ASP A 122 4.40 4.94 -14.00
CA ASP A 122 4.54 4.53 -12.60
C ASP A 122 4.15 3.06 -12.39
N ARG A 123 3.33 2.52 -13.28
CA ARG A 123 2.77 1.16 -13.20
C ARG A 123 3.49 0.15 -14.09
N ARG A 124 4.37 0.64 -14.96
CA ARG A 124 5.11 -0.16 -15.95
C ARG A 124 5.83 -1.36 -15.34
N PHE A 125 6.43 -1.18 -14.16
CA PHE A 125 7.19 -2.24 -13.47
C PHE A 125 6.34 -3.49 -13.17
N VAL A 126 5.02 -3.33 -12.96
CA VAL A 126 4.12 -4.47 -12.73
C VAL A 126 4.02 -5.30 -14.01
N PHE A 127 3.74 -4.65 -15.13
CA PHE A 127 3.58 -5.33 -16.42
C PHE A 127 4.89 -5.96 -16.90
N GLU A 128 6.03 -5.28 -16.71
CA GLU A 128 7.34 -5.82 -17.05
C GLU A 128 7.67 -7.08 -16.26
N ALA A 129 7.43 -7.07 -14.95
CA ALA A 129 7.66 -8.24 -14.10
C ALA A 129 6.75 -9.42 -14.46
N LEU A 130 5.47 -9.16 -14.74
CA LEU A 130 4.52 -10.20 -15.13
C LEU A 130 4.83 -10.77 -16.52
N ALA A 131 5.22 -9.93 -17.48
CA ALA A 131 5.62 -10.36 -18.83
C ALA A 131 6.88 -11.25 -18.78
N ALA A 132 7.88 -10.87 -17.98
CA ALA A 132 9.08 -11.67 -17.79
C ALA A 132 8.80 -13.04 -17.13
N ALA A 133 7.71 -13.14 -16.35
CA ALA A 133 7.29 -14.37 -15.68
C ALA A 133 6.08 -15.06 -16.36
N ALA A 134 5.71 -14.65 -17.58
CA ALA A 134 4.46 -15.08 -18.22
C ALA A 134 4.22 -16.61 -18.23
N PRO A 135 5.21 -17.48 -18.51
CA PRO A 135 5.00 -18.93 -18.46
C PRO A 135 4.59 -19.45 -17.08
N ARG A 136 5.06 -18.81 -16.00
CA ARG A 136 4.76 -19.17 -14.61
C ARG A 136 3.42 -18.59 -14.16
N VAL A 137 3.13 -17.35 -14.54
CA VAL A 137 1.92 -16.62 -14.14
C VAL A 137 0.68 -17.16 -14.86
N ALA A 138 0.75 -17.43 -16.17
CA ALA A 138 -0.39 -17.85 -16.99
C ALA A 138 -0.99 -19.21 -16.61
N ARG A 139 -0.29 -20.02 -15.82
CA ARG A 139 -0.74 -21.34 -15.36
C ARG A 139 -1.22 -21.34 -13.91
N HIS A 140 -1.22 -20.18 -13.23
CA HIS A 140 -1.53 -20.09 -11.81
C HIS A 140 -2.93 -19.54 -11.57
N ARG A 141 -3.66 -20.13 -10.63
CA ARG A 141 -5.06 -19.80 -10.31
C ARG A 141 -5.34 -18.31 -10.04
N HIS A 142 -4.34 -17.59 -9.56
CA HIS A 142 -4.41 -16.15 -9.22
C HIS A 142 -3.57 -15.26 -10.16
N GLY A 143 -2.87 -15.85 -11.14
CA GLY A 143 -1.97 -15.12 -12.04
C GLY A 143 -2.66 -14.49 -13.25
N CYS A 144 -3.83 -14.99 -13.63
CA CYS A 144 -4.59 -14.50 -14.79
C CYS A 144 -5.54 -13.33 -14.48
N CYS A 145 -5.36 -12.65 -13.35
CA CYS A 145 -6.28 -11.64 -12.83
C CYS A 145 -6.04 -10.22 -13.36
#